data_AF-A0A1G7INB3-F1
#
_entry.id   AF-A0A1G7INB3-F1
#
_cell.length_a   1.000
_cell.length_b   1.000
_cell.length_c   1.000
_cell.angle_alpha   90.00
_cell.angle_beta   90.00
_cell.angle_gamma   90.00
#
_symmetry.space_group_name_H-M   'P 1'
#
loop_
_entity.id
_entity.type
_entity.pdbx_description
1 polymer ?
#
loop_
_entity_poly.entity_id
_entity_poly.type
_entity_poly.pdbx_seq_one_letter_code
_entity_poly.pdbx_strand_id
1 'polypeptide(L)'
;MTADENIRMKKNYFLLFGSFLDSRQMAADLLYQKMDLNFVPHESSYLGEYLKYSGLFADHMTISDNFNKAENDWSEPEFKNYPVLIFVSHDHGRNEDKKSRHTYIKKALPALGSFVLLKAYFTTPD
;
A
#
# COMPACT_ATOMS: atom_id res chain seq x y z
N MET A 1 0.37 25.72 -20.61
CA MET A 1 0.30 24.26 -20.43
C MET A 1 -0.87 23.74 -21.26
N THR A 2 -0.56 23.05 -22.36
CA THR A 2 -1.59 22.46 -23.22
C THR A 2 -2.13 21.16 -22.60
N ALA A 3 -3.33 20.73 -23.01
CA ALA A 3 -3.92 19.49 -22.53
C ALA A 3 -3.02 18.25 -22.78
N ASP A 4 -2.14 18.32 -23.78
CA ASP A 4 -1.18 17.26 -24.13
C ASP A 4 0.00 17.11 -23.16
N GLU A 5 0.46 18.20 -22.53
CA GLU A 5 1.58 18.13 -21.57
C GLU A 5 1.15 17.44 -20.26
N ASN A 6 -0.10 17.63 -19.85
CA ASN A 6 -0.68 16.96 -18.68
C ASN A 6 -0.86 15.44 -18.87
N ILE A 7 -0.92 14.96 -20.12
CA ILE A 7 -1.00 13.53 -20.44
C ILE A 7 0.38 12.86 -20.35
N ARG A 8 1.46 13.61 -20.57
CA ARG A 8 2.84 13.08 -20.62
C ARG A 8 3.57 13.06 -19.29
N MET A 9 3.15 13.81 -18.28
CA MET A 9 3.82 13.78 -16.97
C MET A 9 3.70 12.40 -16.33
N LYS A 10 4.84 11.84 -15.89
CA LYS A 10 4.88 10.56 -15.17
C LYS A 10 4.03 10.72 -13.91
N LYS A 11 3.13 9.77 -13.64
CA LYS A 11 2.28 9.79 -12.43
C LYS A 11 2.67 8.66 -11.50
N ASN A 12 2.78 8.94 -10.21
CA ASN A 12 2.96 7.92 -9.18
C ASN A 12 1.63 7.76 -8.46
N TYR A 13 1.15 6.53 -8.31
CA TYR A 13 -0.14 6.26 -7.70
C TYR A 13 0.05 5.59 -6.34
N PHE A 14 -0.74 6.00 -5.36
CA PHE A 14 -0.61 5.56 -3.98
C PHE A 14 -1.96 5.14 -3.40
N LEU A 15 -1.93 4.06 -2.62
CA LEU A 15 -3.07 3.58 -1.83
C LEU A 15 -2.63 3.33 -0.40
N LEU A 16 -3.48 3.70 0.55
CA LEU A 16 -3.36 3.30 1.94
C LEU A 16 -4.62 2.56 2.34
N PHE A 17 -4.45 1.37 2.91
CA PHE A 17 -5.52 0.58 3.50
C PHE A 17 -5.28 0.36 4.98
N GLY A 18 -6.36 0.32 5.75
CA GLY A 18 -6.37 -0.17 7.12
C GLY A 18 -6.92 -1.59 7.16
N SER A 19 -6.40 -2.42 8.06
CA SER A 19 -6.93 -3.75 8.33
C SER A 19 -7.44 -3.86 9.75
N PHE A 20 -8.49 -4.67 9.94
CA PHE A 20 -8.97 -5.08 11.25
C PHE A 20 -8.28 -6.34 11.78
N LEU A 21 -7.32 -6.90 11.02
CA LEU A 21 -6.56 -8.07 11.45
C LEU A 21 -5.53 -7.68 12.53
N ASP A 22 -5.31 -8.58 13.47
CA ASP A 22 -4.53 -8.28 14.69
C ASP A 22 -3.02 -8.14 14.46
N SER A 23 -2.52 -8.54 13.29
CA SER A 23 -1.08 -8.46 12.99
C SER A 23 -0.78 -8.35 11.49
N ARG A 24 0.37 -7.75 11.18
CA ARG A 24 0.91 -7.72 9.81
C ARG A 24 1.05 -9.11 9.19
N GLN A 25 1.37 -10.15 9.97
CA GLN A 25 1.52 -11.52 9.47
C GLN A 25 0.18 -12.10 9.03
N MET A 26 -0.90 -11.91 9.80
CA MET A 26 -2.24 -12.36 9.40
C MET A 26 -2.71 -11.68 8.10
N ALA A 27 -2.39 -10.40 7.94
CA ALA A 27 -2.69 -9.68 6.69
C ALA A 27 -1.88 -10.24 5.51
N ALA A 28 -0.59 -10.53 5.69
CA ALA A 28 0.25 -11.15 4.67
C ALA A 28 -0.26 -12.55 4.29
N ASP A 29 -0.62 -13.38 5.28
CA ASP A 29 -1.12 -14.73 5.06
C ASP A 29 -2.43 -14.72 4.27
N LEU A 30 -3.34 -13.79 4.58
CA LEU A 30 -4.58 -13.62 3.81
C LEU A 30 -4.30 -13.24 2.36
N LEU A 31 -3.38 -12.30 2.12
CA LEU A 31 -3.00 -11.88 0.77
C LEU A 31 -2.27 -12.98 0.01
N TYR A 32 -1.44 -13.79 0.68
CA TYR A 32 -0.87 -14.99 0.10
C TYR A 32 -1.96 -15.98 -0.31
N GLN A 33 -2.87 -16.33 0.59
CA GLN A 33 -3.93 -17.31 0.32
C GLN A 33 -4.90 -16.88 -0.79
N LYS A 34 -5.18 -15.57 -0.91
CA LYS A 34 -6.19 -15.05 -1.85
C LYS A 34 -5.61 -14.55 -3.16
N MET A 35 -4.33 -14.18 -3.17
CA MET A 35 -3.71 -13.47 -4.29
C MET A 35 -2.29 -13.94 -4.61
N ASP A 36 -1.75 -14.95 -3.90
CA ASP A 36 -0.40 -15.49 -4.05
C ASP A 36 0.71 -14.42 -3.90
N LEU A 37 0.48 -13.46 -3.00
CA LEU A 37 1.45 -12.41 -2.70
C LEU A 37 2.42 -12.87 -1.60
N ASN A 38 3.68 -13.06 -1.97
CA ASN A 38 4.74 -13.45 -1.05
C ASN A 38 5.44 -12.20 -0.51
N PHE A 39 5.38 -11.99 0.80
CA PHE A 39 6.03 -10.86 1.46
C PHE A 39 7.32 -11.27 2.13
N VAL A 40 8.32 -10.40 2.05
CA VAL A 40 9.63 -10.55 2.68
C VAL A 40 9.69 -9.66 3.93
N PRO A 41 10.17 -10.17 5.08
CA PRO A 41 10.39 -9.34 6.27
C PRO A 41 11.51 -8.32 6.07
N HIS A 42 11.30 -7.12 6.58
CA HIS A 42 12.27 -6.04 6.61
C HIS A 42 12.19 -5.28 7.94
N GLU A 43 13.26 -4.58 8.26
CA GLU A 43 13.35 -3.68 9.40
C GLU A 43 13.95 -2.35 8.94
N SER A 44 13.48 -1.24 9.51
CA SER A 44 14.12 0.06 9.35
C SER A 44 13.99 0.88 10.62
N SER A 45 14.94 1.77 10.85
CA SER A 45 14.90 2.69 12.00
C SER A 45 13.72 3.67 11.97
N TYR A 46 13.05 3.82 10.83
CA TYR A 46 11.93 4.76 10.65
C TYR A 46 10.56 4.10 10.73
N LEU A 47 10.41 2.89 10.19
CA LEU A 47 9.13 2.17 10.13
C LEU A 47 9.03 0.99 11.11
N GLY A 48 10.13 0.67 11.81
CA GLY A 48 10.26 -0.57 12.55
C GLY A 48 10.24 -1.78 11.62
N GLU A 49 9.66 -2.88 12.11
CA GLU A 49 9.49 -4.13 11.37
C GLU A 49 8.25 -4.10 10.46
N TYR A 50 8.44 -4.45 9.19
CA TYR A 50 7.39 -4.49 8.19
C TYR A 50 7.58 -5.64 7.19
N LEU A 51 6.53 -5.98 6.48
CA LEU A 51 6.53 -6.98 5.42
C LEU A 51 6.44 -6.29 4.07
N LYS A 52 7.24 -6.69 3.09
CA LYS A 52 7.31 -6.04 1.77
C LYS A 52 7.06 -7.02 0.63
N TYR A 53 6.24 -6.60 -0.32
CA TYR A 53 6.05 -7.25 -1.62
C TYR A 53 6.40 -6.26 -2.74
N SER A 54 6.99 -6.79 -3.81
CA SER A 54 7.22 -6.09 -5.08
C SER A 54 6.99 -7.10 -6.21
N GLY A 55 6.19 -6.74 -7.20
CA GLY A 55 5.90 -7.66 -8.30
C GLY A 55 4.75 -7.23 -9.21
N LEU A 56 4.01 -8.22 -9.71
CA LEU A 56 2.97 -8.03 -10.72
C LEU A 56 1.95 -6.95 -10.36
N PHE A 57 1.51 -6.90 -9.11
CA PHE A 57 0.38 -6.04 -8.72
C PHE A 57 0.79 -4.68 -8.14
N ALA A 58 2.04 -4.51 -7.73
CA ALA A 58 2.53 -3.29 -7.12
C ALA A 58 4.05 -3.19 -7.25
N ASP A 59 4.55 -1.98 -7.46
CA ASP A 59 5.99 -1.76 -7.45
C ASP A 59 6.50 -1.87 -6.01
N HIS A 60 5.76 -1.30 -5.06
CA HIS A 60 5.96 -1.53 -3.63
C HIS A 60 4.62 -1.73 -2.92
N MET A 61 4.55 -2.77 -2.08
CA MET A 61 3.46 -2.97 -1.14
C MET A 61 4.07 -3.32 0.22
N THR A 62 3.74 -2.55 1.26
CA THR A 62 4.23 -2.77 2.62
C THR A 62 3.09 -3.00 3.58
N ILE A 63 3.26 -3.94 4.50
CA ILE A 63 2.35 -4.21 5.61
C ILE A 63 3.11 -3.94 6.90
N SER A 64 2.59 -3.04 7.72
CA SER A 64 3.20 -2.66 8.99
C SER A 64 2.14 -2.51 10.07
N ASP A 65 2.58 -2.60 11.32
CA ASP A 65 1.73 -2.21 12.44
C ASP A 65 1.54 -0.68 12.41
N ASN A 66 0.35 -0.20 12.73
CA ASN A 66 0.09 1.24 12.79
C ASN A 66 0.72 1.88 14.03
N PHE A 67 0.81 1.12 15.13
CA PHE A 67 1.44 1.58 16.36
C PHE A 67 2.86 1.04 16.47
N ASN A 68 3.85 1.93 16.42
CA ASN A 68 5.24 1.59 16.65
C ASN A 68 5.52 1.54 18.16
N LYS A 69 5.67 0.32 18.70
CA LYS A 69 5.92 0.12 20.13
C LYS A 69 7.29 0.63 20.58
N ALA A 70 8.30 0.64 19.71
CA ALA A 70 9.65 1.08 20.06
C ALA A 70 9.70 2.60 20.29
N GLU A 71 8.93 3.35 19.48
CA GLU A 71 8.85 4.81 19.56
C GLU A 71 7.64 5.30 20.38
N ASN A 72 6.74 4.38 20.76
CA ASN A 72 5.48 4.66 21.45
C ASN A 72 4.61 5.69 20.69
N ASP A 73 4.57 5.56 19.36
CA ASP A 73 3.88 6.50 18.48
C ASP A 73 3.09 5.79 17.36
N TRP A 74 2.18 6.55 16.74
CA TRP A 74 1.32 6.08 15.65
C TRP A 74 1.86 6.56 14.30
N SER A 75 2.01 5.64 13.36
CA SER A 75 2.39 5.94 11.98
C SER A 75 1.34 6.79 11.27
N GLU A 76 0.05 6.47 11.45
CA GLU A 76 -1.08 7.28 10.97
C GLU A 76 -2.06 7.55 12.13
N PRO A 77 -1.85 8.65 12.89
CA PRO A 77 -2.65 8.99 14.07
C PRO A 77 -4.13 9.24 13.80
N GLU A 78 -4.53 9.54 12.56
CA GLU A 78 -5.93 9.66 12.16
C GLU A 78 -6.64 8.31 12.00
N PHE A 79 -5.89 7.20 11.94
CA PHE A 79 -6.40 5.86 11.61
C PHE A 79 -6.15 4.83 12.72
N LYS A 80 -6.12 5.26 13.99
CA LYS A 80 -5.80 4.41 15.16
C LYS A 80 -6.71 3.20 15.35
N ASN A 81 -7.90 3.22 14.73
CA ASN A 81 -8.84 2.09 14.76
C ASN A 81 -8.40 0.91 13.86
N TYR A 82 -7.34 1.09 13.07
CA TYR A 82 -6.74 0.03 12.27
C TYR A 82 -5.36 -0.33 12.86
N PRO A 83 -5.21 -1.52 13.49
CA PRO A 83 -3.93 -1.95 14.04
C PRO A 83 -2.85 -2.19 12.98
N VAL A 84 -3.25 -2.49 11.74
CA VAL A 84 -2.34 -2.79 10.63
C VAL A 84 -2.66 -1.89 9.45
N LEU A 85 -1.61 -1.38 8.81
CA LEU A 85 -1.68 -0.58 7.60
C LEU A 85 -1.04 -1.31 6.42
N ILE A 86 -1.62 -1.09 5.24
CA ILE A 86 -1.06 -1.55 3.96
C ILE A 86 -0.86 -0.34 3.06
N PHE A 87 0.38 -0.04 2.74
CA PHE A 87 0.73 0.98 1.77
C PHE A 87 1.06 0.34 0.43
N VAL A 88 0.60 0.94 -0.66
CA VAL A 88 0.85 0.45 -2.03
C VAL A 88 1.26 1.61 -2.91
N SER A 89 2.36 1.45 -3.66
CA SER A 89 2.77 2.38 -4.71
C SER A 89 2.89 1.73 -6.10
N HIS A 90 2.56 2.54 -7.10
CA HIS A 90 2.79 2.27 -8.51
C HIS A 90 3.50 3.49 -9.13
N ASP A 91 4.81 3.42 -9.28
CA ASP A 91 5.72 4.50 -9.68
C ASP A 91 6.64 4.10 -10.86
N HIS A 92 6.71 2.82 -11.20
CA HIS A 92 7.46 2.27 -12.33
C HIS A 92 6.55 1.92 -13.51
N GLY A 93 7.10 2.07 -14.73
CA GLY A 93 6.40 1.78 -15.98
C GLY A 93 5.50 2.91 -16.50
N ARG A 94 4.68 2.59 -17.51
CA ARG A 94 3.79 3.55 -18.19
C ARG A 94 2.63 3.94 -17.30
N ASN A 95 2.12 5.14 -17.49
CA ASN A 95 1.00 5.67 -16.69
C ASN A 95 -0.26 4.80 -16.76
N GLU A 96 -0.58 4.25 -17.94
CA GLU A 96 -1.74 3.37 -18.14
C GLU A 96 -1.59 2.06 -17.35
N ASP A 97 -0.41 1.43 -17.41
CA ASP A 97 -0.12 0.19 -16.68
C ASP A 97 -0.20 0.41 -15.16
N LYS A 98 0.37 1.52 -14.67
CA LYS A 98 0.28 1.92 -13.25
C LYS A 98 -1.16 2.16 -12.82
N LYS A 99 -1.93 2.92 -13.60
CA LYS A 99 -3.35 3.19 -13.33
C LYS A 99 -4.18 1.91 -13.31
N SER A 100 -3.88 0.96 -14.20
CA SER A 100 -4.55 -0.34 -14.24
C SER A 100 -4.29 -1.14 -12.96
N ARG A 101 -3.01 -1.34 -12.58
CA ARG A 101 -2.63 -2.03 -11.34
C ARG A 101 -3.19 -1.36 -10.08
N HIS A 102 -3.12 -0.03 -10.02
CA HIS A 102 -3.73 0.78 -8.95
C HIS A 102 -5.24 0.54 -8.85
N THR A 103 -5.95 0.58 -9.98
CA THR A 103 -7.41 0.38 -10.00
C THR A 103 -7.79 -1.03 -9.59
N TYR A 104 -6.99 -2.03 -9.98
CA TYR A 104 -7.19 -3.42 -9.58
C TYR A 104 -7.04 -3.57 -8.06
N ILE A 105 -5.89 -3.17 -7.47
CA ILE A 105 -5.64 -3.30 -6.03
C ILE A 105 -6.66 -2.52 -5.20
N LYS A 106 -7.01 -1.30 -5.63
CA LYS A 106 -8.04 -0.47 -4.99
C LYS A 106 -9.38 -1.18 -4.82
N LYS A 107 -9.73 -2.08 -5.75
CA LYS A 107 -10.98 -2.87 -5.71
C LYS A 107 -10.78 -4.23 -5.03
N ALA A 108 -9.67 -4.90 -5.30
CA ALA A 108 -9.42 -6.27 -4.87
C ALA A 108 -9.28 -6.38 -3.35
N LEU A 109 -8.50 -5.50 -2.71
CA LEU A 109 -8.23 -5.59 -1.27
C LEU A 109 -9.52 -5.43 -0.44
N PRO A 110 -10.36 -4.39 -0.63
CA PRO A 110 -11.61 -4.27 0.12
C PRO A 110 -12.58 -5.43 -0.09
N ALA A 111 -12.57 -6.06 -1.28
CA ALA A 111 -13.42 -7.22 -1.56
C ALA A 111 -13.05 -8.47 -0.75
N LEU A 112 -11.87 -8.51 -0.11
CA LEU A 112 -11.47 -9.58 0.81
C LEU A 112 -12.14 -9.45 2.19
N GLY A 113 -12.81 -8.32 2.49
CA GLY A 113 -13.58 -8.10 3.73
C GLY A 113 -12.75 -7.66 4.94
N SER A 114 -11.43 -7.87 4.92
CA SER A 114 -10.54 -7.52 6.05
C SER A 114 -9.76 -6.22 5.86
N PHE A 115 -9.95 -5.52 4.74
CA PHE A 115 -9.22 -4.30 4.38
C PHE A 115 -10.18 -3.17 4.02
N VAL A 116 -9.88 -1.95 4.46
CA VAL A 116 -10.64 -0.73 4.16
C VAL A 116 -9.73 0.27 3.48
N LEU A 117 -10.16 0.84 2.35
CA LEU A 117 -9.41 1.91 1.69
C LEU A 117 -9.52 3.20 2.51
N LEU A 118 -8.37 3.76 2.90
CA LEU A 118 -8.27 4.98 3.70
C LEU A 118 -7.89 6.19 2.86
N LYS A 119 -6.84 6.06 2.03
CA LYS A 119 -6.36 7.12 1.13
C LYS A 119 -6.11 6.55 -0.26
N ALA A 120 -6.41 7.33 -1.30
CA ALA A 120 -6.05 7.04 -2.67
C ALA A 120 -5.73 8.34 -3.41
N TYR A 121 -4.50 8.48 -3.90
CA TYR A 121 -4.04 9.70 -4.56
C TYR A 121 -2.96 9.39 -5.60
N PHE A 122 -2.61 10.39 -6.40
CA PHE A 122 -1.47 10.32 -7.29
C PHE A 122 -0.67 11.62 -7.20
N THR A 123 0.62 11.53 -7.50
CA THR A 123 1.50 12.69 -7.63
C THR A 123 2.16 12.69 -9.00
N THR A 124 2.66 13.85 -9.42
CA THR A 124 3.63 13.98 -10.50
C THR A 124 4.99 14.21 -9.84
N PRO A 125 6.06 13.50 -10.24
CA PRO A 125 7.41 13.84 -9.78
C PRO A 125 7.74 15.27 -10.23
N ASP A 126 8.44 16.00 -9.37
CA ASP A 126 8.96 17.34 -9.63
C ASP A 126 9.98 17.35 -10.77
#